data_AF-C7SWX1-F1
#
_entry.id   AF-C7SWX1-F1
#
_cell.length_a   1.000
_cell.length_b   1.000
_cell.length_c   1.000
_cell.angle_alpha   90.00
_cell.angle_beta   90.00
_cell.angle_gamma   90.00
#
_symmetry.space_group_name_H-M   'P 1'
#
loop_
_entity.id
_entity.type
_entity.pdbx_description
1 polymer ?
#
loop_
_entity_poly.entity_id
_entity_poly.type
_entity_poly.pdbx_seq_one_letter_code
_entity_poly.pdbx_strand_id
1 'polypeptide(L)'
;MKTKSGVFTGSYAKHPVTHELIPIWIADYVLIGFGSGAVMGVPAHDERDLLFAEQFNLPVVSVLNKEGVCINSCCEGFHLDGLSGEEAKQYVINFLEENHLGAAKIAYKLRDWLFSRQRYWGEPIPIIHFEDGSCRPLRDYELPLLPPEIQDYRPEGVGQGPLAKVREWVQVF
;
A
#
# COMPACT_ATOMS: atom_id res chain seq x y z
N MET A 1 -24.20 -0.61 -0.44
CA MET A 1 -22.84 -1.18 -0.60
C MET A 1 -22.26 -0.61 -1.89
N LYS A 2 -21.00 -0.13 -1.88
CA LYS A 2 -20.35 0.31 -3.13
C LYS A 2 -20.10 -0.91 -4.01
N THR A 3 -20.56 -0.88 -5.26
CA THR A 3 -20.19 -1.85 -6.29
C THR A 3 -18.67 -1.86 -6.42
N LYS A 4 -18.05 -3.05 -6.40
CA LYS A 4 -16.61 -3.18 -6.57
C LYS A 4 -16.29 -2.95 -8.04
N SER A 5 -15.35 -2.09 -8.38
CA SER A 5 -14.93 -1.92 -9.77
C SER A 5 -13.58 -2.58 -10.00
N GLY A 6 -13.43 -3.17 -11.19
CA GLY A 6 -12.17 -3.76 -11.60
C GLY A 6 -12.15 -4.10 -13.08
N VAL A 7 -10.94 -4.23 -13.62
CA VAL A 7 -10.68 -4.51 -15.02
C VAL A 7 -9.62 -5.60 -15.12
N PHE A 8 -9.90 -6.61 -15.94
CA PHE A 8 -8.92 -7.63 -16.27
C PHE A 8 -7.81 -7.01 -17.12
N THR A 9 -6.56 -7.26 -16.74
CA THR A 9 -5.40 -6.67 -17.42
C THR A 9 -5.07 -7.33 -18.77
N GLY A 10 -5.70 -8.46 -19.10
CA GLY A 10 -5.29 -9.30 -20.23
C GLY A 10 -4.05 -10.17 -19.95
N SER A 11 -3.49 -10.08 -18.73
CA SER A 11 -2.26 -10.77 -18.33
C SER A 11 -2.51 -11.75 -17.19
N TYR A 12 -1.60 -12.72 -17.07
CA TYR A 12 -1.64 -13.77 -16.05
C TYR A 12 -0.33 -13.81 -15.27
N ALA A 13 -0.41 -14.14 -13.99
CA ALA A 13 0.72 -14.48 -13.13
C ALA A 13 0.79 -16.00 -12.97
N LYS A 14 1.99 -16.57 -12.95
CA LYS A 14 2.19 -17.99 -12.65
C LYS A 14 2.20 -18.18 -11.12
N HIS A 15 1.34 -19.04 -10.59
CA HIS A 15 1.36 -19.39 -9.18
C HIS A 15 2.72 -20.02 -8.81
N PRO A 16 3.43 -19.55 -7.76
CA PRO A 16 4.78 -20.03 -7.45
C PRO A 16 4.81 -21.51 -7.08
N VAL A 17 3.75 -21.99 -6.40
CA VAL A 17 3.58 -23.39 -5.98
C VAL A 17 2.88 -24.26 -7.03
N THR A 18 1.60 -24.00 -7.36
CA THR A 18 0.83 -24.85 -8.29
C THR A 18 1.19 -24.68 -9.77
N HIS A 19 1.93 -23.63 -10.12
CA HIS A 19 2.29 -23.28 -11.50
C HIS A 19 1.12 -22.93 -12.42
N GLU A 20 -0.10 -22.86 -11.90
CA GLU A 20 -1.29 -22.44 -12.64
C GLU A 20 -1.24 -20.94 -12.99
N LEU A 21 -1.92 -20.57 -14.08
CA LEU A 21 -2.03 -19.18 -14.50
C LEU A 21 -3.21 -18.50 -13.80
N ILE A 22 -2.89 -17.50 -12.98
CA ILE A 22 -3.85 -16.69 -12.24
C ILE A 22 -4.08 -15.37 -12.99
N PRO A 23 -5.33 -14.98 -13.29
CA PRO A 23 -5.60 -13.72 -13.98
C PRO A 23 -5.24 -12.52 -13.11
N ILE A 24 -4.58 -11.51 -13.69
CA ILE A 24 -4.24 -10.27 -13.00
C ILE A 24 -5.33 -9.23 -13.25
N TRP A 25 -5.86 -8.67 -12.15
CA TRP A 25 -6.90 -7.64 -12.18
C TRP A 25 -6.41 -6.35 -11.53
N ILE A 26 -6.89 -5.23 -12.05
CA ILE A 26 -6.81 -3.94 -11.38
C ILE A 26 -8.15 -3.73 -10.69
N ALA A 27 -8.16 -3.46 -9.38
CA ALA A 27 -9.37 -3.26 -8.59
C ALA A 27 -9.25 -2.04 -7.67
N ASP A 28 -10.35 -1.31 -7.51
CA ASP A 28 -10.39 -0.04 -6.75
C ASP A 28 -10.08 -0.17 -5.25
N TYR A 29 -10.28 -1.36 -4.68
CA TYR A 29 -10.06 -1.63 -3.27
C TYR A 29 -8.63 -2.01 -2.94
N VAL A 30 -7.77 -2.18 -3.95
CA VAL A 30 -6.33 -2.42 -3.79
C VAL A 30 -5.61 -1.08 -3.80
N LEU A 31 -5.04 -0.70 -2.65
CA LEU A 31 -4.40 0.60 -2.47
C LEU A 31 -2.92 0.54 -2.82
N ILE A 32 -2.49 1.32 -3.82
CA ILE A 32 -1.08 1.41 -4.25
C ILE A 32 -0.12 1.76 -3.09
N GLY A 33 -0.56 2.64 -2.18
CA GLY A 33 0.24 3.08 -1.03
C GLY A 33 0.28 2.12 0.15
N PHE A 34 -0.28 0.91 0.04
CA PHE A 34 -0.30 -0.08 1.12
C PHE A 34 0.35 -1.40 0.70
N GLY A 35 1.24 -1.93 1.53
CA GLY A 35 1.98 -3.16 1.21
C GLY A 35 2.88 -2.97 -0.01
N SER A 36 2.77 -3.86 -0.99
CA SER A 36 3.43 -3.74 -2.30
C SER A 36 2.56 -3.06 -3.37
N GLY A 37 1.34 -2.63 -3.01
CA GLY A 37 0.34 -2.18 -3.99
C GLY A 37 -0.33 -3.31 -4.78
N ALA A 38 -0.03 -4.57 -4.44
CA ALA A 38 -0.65 -5.77 -5.01
C ALA A 38 -1.04 -6.74 -3.88
N VAL A 39 -2.15 -7.46 -4.07
CA VAL A 39 -2.65 -8.47 -3.12
C VAL A 39 -3.00 -9.75 -3.88
N MET A 40 -2.77 -10.89 -3.25
CA MET A 40 -3.32 -12.17 -3.75
C MET A 40 -4.80 -12.23 -3.37
N GLY A 41 -5.68 -12.49 -4.34
CA GLY A 41 -7.10 -12.66 -4.08
C GLY A 41 -7.38 -14.07 -3.56
N VAL A 42 -8.00 -14.20 -2.38
CA VAL A 42 -8.37 -15.51 -1.80
C VAL A 42 -9.88 -15.52 -1.50
N PRO A 43 -10.74 -15.64 -2.52
CA PRO A 43 -12.19 -15.42 -2.38
C PRO A 43 -12.89 -16.32 -1.36
N ALA A 44 -12.40 -17.54 -1.13
CA ALA A 44 -13.01 -18.44 -0.17
C ALA A 44 -12.84 -17.98 1.29
N HIS A 45 -11.84 -17.12 1.58
CA HIS A 45 -11.41 -16.79 2.94
C HIS A 45 -11.28 -15.28 3.20
N ASP A 46 -11.53 -14.42 2.22
CA ASP A 46 -11.64 -12.95 2.38
C ASP A 46 -12.96 -12.46 1.74
N GLU A 47 -13.81 -11.81 2.55
CA GLU A 47 -15.13 -11.31 2.13
C GLU A 47 -15.04 -10.30 0.97
N ARG A 48 -14.00 -9.46 0.92
CA ARG A 48 -13.85 -8.45 -0.14
C ARG A 48 -13.50 -9.12 -1.46
N ASP A 49 -12.66 -10.16 -1.41
CA ASP A 49 -12.29 -10.96 -2.57
C ASP A 49 -13.46 -11.83 -3.02
N LEU A 50 -14.28 -12.35 -2.09
CA LEU A 50 -15.52 -13.07 -2.41
C LEU A 50 -16.47 -12.21 -3.24
N LEU A 51 -16.78 -11.00 -2.75
CA LEU A 51 -17.67 -10.07 -3.45
C LEU A 51 -17.14 -9.69 -4.83
N PHE A 52 -15.82 -9.54 -4.97
CA PHE A 52 -15.19 -9.29 -6.26
C PHE A 52 -15.31 -10.51 -7.19
N ALA A 53 -15.00 -11.70 -6.68
CA ALA A 53 -15.09 -12.93 -7.43
C ALA A 53 -16.52 -13.24 -7.90
N GLU A 54 -17.52 -13.05 -7.05
CA GLU A 54 -18.93 -13.20 -7.41
C GLU A 54 -19.34 -12.22 -8.52
N GLN A 55 -18.91 -10.96 -8.42
CA GLN A 55 -19.27 -9.95 -9.40
C GLN A 55 -18.64 -10.20 -10.78
N PHE A 56 -17.40 -10.71 -10.81
CA PHE A 56 -16.64 -10.96 -12.04
C PHE A 56 -16.61 -12.44 -12.45
N ASN A 57 -17.41 -13.30 -11.80
CA ASN A 57 -17.47 -14.74 -12.02
C ASN A 57 -16.09 -15.44 -11.98
N LEU A 58 -15.28 -15.10 -10.98
CA LEU A 58 -13.97 -15.71 -10.77
C LEU A 58 -14.08 -16.98 -9.90
N PRO A 59 -13.13 -17.92 -10.02
CA PRO A 59 -13.13 -19.14 -9.22
C PRO A 59 -13.06 -18.87 -7.72
N VAL A 60 -13.86 -19.60 -6.95
CA VAL A 60 -13.84 -19.61 -5.47
C VAL A 60 -13.42 -21.00 -5.03
N VAL A 61 -12.16 -21.13 -4.58
CA VAL A 61 -11.57 -22.42 -4.17
C VAL A 61 -11.33 -22.41 -2.67
N SER A 62 -11.99 -23.30 -1.93
CA SER A 62 -11.77 -23.42 -0.49
C SER A 62 -10.56 -24.32 -0.21
N VAL A 63 -9.59 -23.75 0.51
CA VAL A 63 -8.38 -24.43 1.00
C VAL A 63 -8.42 -24.77 2.49
N LEU A 64 -9.50 -24.44 3.19
CA LEU A 64 -9.71 -24.79 4.61
C LEU A 64 -11.08 -25.43 4.78
N ASN A 65 -11.18 -26.42 5.66
CA ASN A 65 -12.47 -26.94 6.11
C ASN A 65 -13.06 -26.06 7.24
N LYS A 66 -14.24 -26.45 7.76
CA LYS A 66 -14.93 -25.69 8.81
C LYS A 66 -14.17 -25.67 10.14
N GLU A 67 -13.27 -26.63 10.32
CA GLU A 67 -12.43 -26.80 11.50
C GLU A 67 -11.10 -26.05 11.38
N GLY A 68 -10.85 -25.34 10.27
CA GLY A 68 -9.62 -24.57 10.04
C GLY A 68 -8.41 -25.42 9.66
N VAL A 69 -8.64 -26.64 9.18
CA VAL A 69 -7.61 -27.57 8.68
C VAL A 69 -7.51 -27.44 7.17
N CYS A 70 -6.28 -27.46 6.66
CA CYS A 70 -5.99 -27.35 5.25
C CYS A 70 -6.53 -28.54 4.46
N ILE A 71 -7.16 -28.24 3.32
CA ILE A 71 -7.69 -29.18 2.33
C ILE A 71 -7.38 -28.67 0.92
N ASN A 72 -7.40 -29.55 -0.08
CA ASN A 72 -7.19 -29.19 -1.49
C ASN A 72 -5.89 -28.40 -1.74
N SER A 73 -4.88 -28.59 -0.90
CA SER A 73 -3.66 -27.78 -0.83
C SER A 73 -2.41 -28.65 -1.00
N CYS A 74 -2.48 -29.58 -1.95
CA CYS A 74 -1.43 -30.53 -2.27
C CYS A 74 -1.07 -30.49 -3.76
N CYS A 75 0.22 -30.44 -4.05
CA CYS A 75 0.77 -30.59 -5.39
C CYS A 75 2.19 -31.18 -5.32
N GLU A 76 2.85 -31.33 -6.46
CA GLU A 76 4.17 -31.97 -6.51
C GLU A 76 5.20 -31.19 -5.66
N GLY A 77 5.76 -31.85 -4.64
CA GLY A 77 6.74 -31.26 -3.73
C GLY A 77 6.17 -30.31 -2.66
N PHE A 78 4.85 -30.19 -2.53
CA PHE A 78 4.21 -29.29 -1.58
C PHE A 78 2.91 -29.88 -1.03
N HIS A 79 2.80 -30.04 0.29
CA HIS A 79 1.65 -30.69 0.92
C HIS A 79 1.24 -29.98 2.21
N LEU A 80 0.05 -29.36 2.20
CA LEU A 80 -0.53 -28.72 3.38
C LEU A 80 -1.70 -29.49 3.97
N ASP A 81 -2.32 -30.42 3.24
CA ASP A 81 -3.55 -31.07 3.71
C ASP A 81 -3.34 -31.73 5.08
N GLY A 82 -4.29 -31.50 5.99
CA GLY A 82 -4.25 -32.00 7.36
C GLY A 82 -3.53 -31.08 8.37
N LEU A 83 -2.80 -30.07 7.92
CA LEU A 83 -2.18 -29.08 8.82
C LEU A 83 -3.20 -28.04 9.31
N SER A 84 -3.01 -27.55 10.53
CA SER A 84 -3.74 -26.37 11.01
C SER A 84 -3.26 -25.10 10.29
N GLY A 85 -4.08 -24.04 10.29
CA GLY A 85 -3.72 -22.78 9.63
C GLY A 85 -2.39 -22.17 10.09
N GLU A 86 -2.02 -22.30 11.37
CA GLU A 86 -0.74 -21.77 11.89
C GLU A 86 0.46 -22.62 11.44
N GLU A 87 0.33 -23.95 11.49
CA GLU A 87 1.37 -24.86 10.97
C GLU A 87 1.57 -24.67 9.47
N ALA A 88 0.47 -24.55 8.73
CA ALA A 88 0.50 -24.31 7.29
C ALA A 88 1.17 -22.97 6.95
N LYS A 89 0.90 -21.91 7.71
CA LYS A 89 1.55 -20.61 7.53
C LYS A 89 3.07 -20.70 7.70
N GLN A 90 3.55 -21.38 8.75
CA GLN A 90 4.99 -21.55 8.95
C GLN A 90 5.62 -22.41 7.85
N TYR A 91 4.95 -23.49 7.45
CA TYR A 91 5.40 -24.35 6.35
C TYR A 91 5.53 -23.56 5.04
N VAL A 92 4.51 -22.78 4.67
CA VAL A 92 4.51 -21.97 3.44
C VAL A 92 5.65 -20.97 3.45
N ILE A 93 5.88 -20.27 4.57
CA ILE A 93 6.96 -19.29 4.69
C ILE A 93 8.32 -19.97 4.42
N ASN A 94 8.60 -21.08 5.12
CA ASN A 94 9.86 -21.80 4.96
C ASN A 94 10.04 -22.30 3.52
N PHE A 95 9.00 -22.89 2.93
CA PHE A 95 9.04 -23.38 1.56
C PHE A 95 9.35 -22.26 0.56
N LEU A 96 8.70 -21.09 0.69
CA LEU A 96 8.93 -19.97 -0.22
C LEU A 96 10.34 -19.38 -0.07
N GLU A 97 10.89 -19.36 1.14
CA GLU A 97 12.25 -18.89 1.40
C GLU A 97 13.32 -19.84 0.85
N GLU A 98 13.18 -21.15 1.11
CA GLU A 98 14.10 -22.19 0.63
C GLU A 98 14.16 -22.26 -0.90
N ASN A 99 13.04 -21.98 -1.58
CA ASN A 99 12.96 -21.99 -3.04
C ASN A 99 13.20 -20.61 -3.68
N HIS A 100 13.55 -19.58 -2.90
CA HIS A 100 13.76 -18.20 -3.38
C HIS A 100 12.53 -17.60 -4.11
N LEU A 101 11.33 -17.98 -3.70
CA LEU A 101 10.05 -17.53 -4.26
C LEU A 101 9.40 -16.42 -3.43
N GLY A 102 9.91 -16.15 -2.22
CA GLY A 102 9.42 -15.12 -1.32
C GLY A 102 10.26 -15.02 -0.05
N ALA A 103 9.88 -14.09 0.82
CA ALA A 103 10.50 -13.93 2.14
C ALA A 103 9.46 -13.44 3.15
N ALA A 104 9.62 -13.84 4.41
CA ALA A 104 8.79 -13.35 5.50
C ALA A 104 8.94 -11.83 5.66
N LYS A 105 7.82 -11.14 5.88
CA LYS A 105 7.80 -9.70 6.14
C LYS A 105 6.80 -9.37 7.23
N ILE A 106 7.26 -8.65 8.25
CA ILE A 106 6.41 -8.06 9.28
C ILE A 106 5.88 -6.73 8.76
N ALA A 107 4.56 -6.56 8.78
CA ALA A 107 3.89 -5.34 8.35
C ALA A 107 3.04 -4.77 9.49
N TYR A 108 3.00 -3.44 9.58
CA TYR A 108 2.20 -2.72 10.56
C TYR A 108 1.06 -1.97 9.88
N LYS A 109 -0.08 -1.88 10.57
CA LYS A 109 -1.19 -1.01 10.14
C LYS A 109 -0.87 0.47 10.36
N LEU A 110 0.12 0.76 11.21
CA LEU A 110 0.60 2.11 11.48
C LEU A 110 1.12 2.75 10.18
N ARG A 111 0.81 4.03 9.99
CA ARG A 111 1.26 4.83 8.85
C ARG A 111 2.18 5.94 9.35
N ASP A 112 3.01 6.43 8.45
CA ASP A 112 3.82 7.62 8.72
C ASP A 112 2.95 8.81 9.07
N TRP A 113 3.47 9.64 9.96
CA TRP A 113 2.75 10.80 10.43
C TRP A 113 2.81 11.93 9.41
N LEU A 114 1.70 12.15 8.72
CA LEU A 114 1.52 13.35 7.90
C LEU A 114 1.26 14.57 8.79
N PHE A 115 2.30 15.34 9.09
CA PHE A 115 2.22 16.55 9.92
C PHE A 115 2.23 17.86 9.12
N SER A 116 2.68 17.85 7.85
CA SER A 116 2.67 19.04 6.99
C SER A 116 1.25 19.53 6.68
N ARG A 117 1.05 20.85 6.62
CA ARG A 117 -0.27 21.48 6.40
C ARG A 117 -0.16 22.64 5.43
N GLN A 118 -1.12 22.75 4.51
CA GLN A 118 -1.28 23.91 3.62
C GLN A 118 -2.06 25.03 4.35
N ARG A 119 -1.56 25.46 5.51
CA ARG A 119 -2.17 26.47 6.38
C ARG A 119 -1.13 27.51 6.78
N TYR A 120 -1.58 28.75 6.95
CA TYR A 120 -0.71 29.82 7.43
C TYR A 120 -0.45 29.72 8.94
N TRP A 121 -1.48 29.42 9.74
CA TRP A 121 -1.39 29.42 11.20
C TRP A 121 -0.75 28.13 11.74
N GLY A 122 0.54 27.99 11.48
CA GLY A 122 1.37 26.88 11.89
C GLY A 122 2.85 27.25 11.76
N GLU A 123 3.71 26.42 12.35
CA GLU A 123 5.16 26.58 12.27
C GLU A 123 5.66 26.26 10.85
N PRO A 124 6.41 27.18 10.21
CA PRO A 124 7.06 26.91 8.93
C PRO A 124 8.01 25.71 9.03
N ILE A 125 7.95 24.81 8.06
CA ILE A 125 8.86 23.67 7.98
C ILE A 125 10.25 24.19 7.57
N PRO A 126 11.31 24.02 8.39
CA PRO A 126 12.61 24.64 8.17
C PRO A 126 13.45 23.85 7.14
N ILE A 127 12.93 23.66 5.93
CA ILE A 127 13.61 23.01 4.81
C ILE A 127 13.70 24.00 3.65
N ILE A 128 14.91 24.20 3.11
CA ILE A 128 15.15 24.93 1.87
C ILE A 128 15.17 23.93 0.71
N HIS A 129 14.51 24.30 -0.39
CA HIS A 129 14.55 23.61 -1.66
C HIS A 129 15.40 24.42 -2.65
N PHE A 130 16.42 23.82 -3.26
CA PHE A 130 17.29 24.46 -4.24
C PHE A 130 16.84 24.18 -5.68
N GLU A 131 17.27 25.02 -6.63
CA GLU A 131 16.91 24.88 -8.05
C GLU A 131 17.42 23.59 -8.69
N ASP A 132 18.51 23.02 -8.16
CA ASP A 132 19.06 21.73 -8.61
C ASP A 132 18.26 20.51 -8.11
N GLY A 133 17.19 20.75 -7.34
CA GLY A 133 16.32 19.73 -6.76
C GLY A 133 16.81 19.19 -5.41
N SER A 134 17.98 19.62 -4.93
CA SER A 134 18.46 19.26 -3.59
C SER A 134 17.67 20.00 -2.50
N CYS A 135 17.72 19.47 -1.28
CA CYS A 135 17.05 20.05 -0.12
C CYS A 135 18.00 20.06 1.08
N ARG A 136 17.87 21.07 1.94
CA ARG A 136 18.66 21.18 3.18
C ARG A 136 17.82 21.72 4.31
N PRO A 137 17.93 21.19 5.55
CA PRO A 137 17.35 21.84 6.71
C PRO A 137 18.06 23.17 7.02
N LEU A 138 17.32 24.13 7.58
CA LEU A 138 17.94 25.32 8.16
C LEU A 138 18.90 24.90 9.29
N ARG A 139 20.01 25.64 9.42
CA ARG A 139 20.99 25.51 10.50
C ARG A 139 20.42 26.18 11.76
N ASP A 140 20.94 25.79 12.91
CA ASP A 140 20.46 26.30 14.21
C ASP A 140 20.48 27.83 14.30
N TYR A 141 21.47 28.49 13.68
CA TYR A 141 21.57 29.95 13.67
C TYR A 141 20.66 30.64 12.63
N GLU A 142 20.06 29.88 11.70
CA GLU A 142 19.06 30.36 10.75
C GLU A 142 17.63 30.29 11.34
N LEU A 143 17.48 29.73 12.55
CA LEU A 143 16.21 29.62 13.27
C LEU A 143 16.01 30.77 14.27
N PRO A 144 14.75 31.13 14.61
CA PRO A 144 13.50 30.53 14.14
C PRO A 144 13.11 31.03 12.74
N LEU A 145 12.53 30.14 11.93
CA LEU A 145 11.87 30.52 10.69
C LEU A 145 10.48 31.08 11.01
N LEU A 146 10.35 32.40 10.99
CA LEU A 146 9.08 33.08 11.24
C LEU A 146 8.27 33.19 9.94
N PRO A 147 6.94 32.95 9.99
CA PRO A 147 6.07 33.21 8.85
C PRO A 147 6.00 34.73 8.56
N PRO A 148 5.88 35.14 7.29
CA PRO A 148 5.76 36.54 6.90
C PRO A 148 4.36 37.07 7.25
N GLU A 149 4.24 38.35 7.58
CA GLU A 149 2.92 38.96 7.77
C GLU A 149 2.16 39.07 6.44
N ILE A 150 0.93 38.55 6.39
CA ILE A 150 0.05 38.63 5.23
C ILE A 150 -1.35 39.12 5.61
N GLN A 151 -2.04 39.79 4.69
CA GLN A 151 -3.43 40.22 4.89
C GLN A 151 -4.44 39.20 4.33
N ASP A 152 -4.05 38.40 3.35
CA ASP A 152 -4.91 37.42 2.70
C ASP A 152 -4.52 35.98 3.02
N TYR A 153 -5.20 35.40 4.02
CA TYR A 153 -5.00 34.02 4.48
C TYR A 153 -5.70 32.96 3.64
N ARG A 154 -6.36 33.33 2.53
CA ARG A 154 -6.99 32.35 1.64
C ARG A 154 -5.91 31.54 0.91
N PRO A 155 -6.11 30.24 0.67
CA PRO A 155 -5.19 29.44 -0.14
C PRO A 155 -5.06 30.02 -1.56
N GLU A 156 -3.95 29.70 -2.21
CA GLU A 156 -3.71 30.03 -3.61
C GLU A 156 -3.99 28.78 -4.46
N GLY A 157 -4.92 28.86 -5.41
CA GLY A 157 -5.25 27.75 -6.29
C GLY A 157 -5.64 26.44 -5.58
N VAL A 158 -5.42 25.31 -6.27
CA VAL A 158 -5.65 23.98 -5.73
C VAL A 158 -4.36 23.46 -5.10
N GLY A 159 -4.39 23.18 -3.80
CA GLY A 159 -3.31 22.50 -3.09
C GLY A 159 -2.16 23.38 -2.60
N GLN A 160 -2.19 24.70 -2.78
CA GLN A 160 -1.18 25.60 -2.22
C GLN A 160 -1.70 26.36 -0.99
N GLY A 161 -0.82 26.50 0.01
CA GLY A 161 -1.11 27.27 1.22
C GLY A 161 -0.98 28.78 0.99
N PRO A 162 -1.43 29.62 1.95
CA PRO A 162 -1.39 31.07 1.80
C PRO A 162 0.03 31.66 1.65
N LEU A 163 1.04 30.96 2.17
CA LEU A 163 2.46 31.37 2.09
C LEU A 163 3.01 31.34 0.66
N ALA A 164 2.41 30.56 -0.26
CA ALA A 164 2.85 30.50 -1.65
C ALA A 164 2.76 31.86 -2.37
N LYS A 165 1.89 32.75 -1.89
CA LYS A 165 1.70 34.11 -2.43
C LYS A 165 2.90 35.03 -2.14
N VAL A 166 3.67 34.73 -1.09
CA VAL A 166 4.76 35.59 -0.62
C VAL A 166 6.07 35.15 -1.26
N ARG A 167 6.25 35.50 -2.54
CA ARG A 167 7.43 35.09 -3.33
C ARG A 167 8.75 35.43 -2.66
N GLU A 168 8.85 36.60 -2.05
CA GLU A 168 10.06 37.08 -1.36
C GLU A 168 10.44 36.22 -0.14
N TRP A 169 9.47 35.53 0.46
CA TRP A 169 9.70 34.63 1.59
C TRP A 169 9.98 33.19 1.13
N VAL A 170 9.36 32.76 0.01
CA VAL A 170 9.54 31.40 -0.55
C VAL A 170 10.82 31.28 -1.37
N GLN A 171 11.22 32.34 -2.07
CA GLN A 171 12.39 32.35 -2.95
C GLN A 171 13.62 32.81 -2.19
N VAL A 172 14.57 31.89 -1.98
CA VAL A 172 15.88 32.18 -1.40
C VAL A 172 16.89 32.23 -2.55
N PHE A 173 17.50 33.39 -2.78
CA PHE A 173 18.53 33.63 -3.81
C PHE A 173 19.93 33.27 -3.31
#